data_AF-A0A7Z9XDP9-F1
#
_entry.id   AF-A0A7Z9XDP9-F1
#
_cell.length_a   1.000
_cell.length_b   1.000
_cell.length_c   1.000
_cell.angle_alpha   90.00
_cell.angle_beta   90.00
_cell.angle_gamma   90.00
#
_symmetry.space_group_name_H-M   'P 1'
#
loop_
_entity.id
_entity.type
_entity.pdbx_description
1 polymer ?
#
loop_
_entity_poly.entity_id
_entity_poly.type
_entity_poly.pdbx_seq_one_letter_code
_entity_poly.pdbx_strand_id
1 'polypeptide(L)'
;FYTLQGEAAGAQAFSNFDTLLAPFIRFDDLSYKEVKQALQEFVFNVNVPTRVGFQTPFTNVTLDVQPPVTLAQENVIIGGEPQREIYADFQNEMIMFNRAFLEVLAEGDARDRVFTFPIPTYNIDPAFDWDAPGLERLWEVTAKYGIPYFANYVNSDMSPDDARSMCCRLRLDLRTLERRGGGLFGANPLTGSIGVVTINVTRLGYLAADEDDFFRRLERLMETARTSLETKRKVLENFTDKGLYPYTKFYLRYVKQRQGQYWYNHFSTIGLTGMNEACLNMLGCNIGATEGSAFAIRVLDFMRDKLRRFQEETGYYYNLEATPAEGAAYRFAKIDKERYPDICS
;
A
#
# COMPACT_ATOMS: atom_id res chain seq x y z
N PHE A 1 11.68 -10.57 -1.67
CA PHE A 1 11.67 -9.25 -2.35
C PHE A 1 12.39 -9.25 -3.70
N TYR A 2 13.66 -9.67 -3.80
CA TYR A 2 14.46 -9.54 -5.03
C TYR A 2 13.93 -10.24 -6.28
N THR A 3 13.32 -11.41 -6.14
CA THR A 3 12.76 -12.17 -7.28
C THR A 3 11.46 -11.54 -7.76
N LEU A 4 10.54 -11.25 -6.85
CA LEU A 4 9.23 -10.69 -7.16
C LEU A 4 9.28 -9.26 -7.72
N GLN A 5 10.25 -8.44 -7.31
CA GLN A 5 10.41 -7.08 -7.90
C GLN A 5 10.76 -7.10 -9.40
N GLY A 6 11.22 -8.23 -9.95
CA GLY A 6 11.44 -8.40 -11.39
C GLY A 6 10.15 -8.60 -12.16
N GLU A 7 9.08 -9.01 -11.48
CA GLU A 7 7.76 -9.28 -12.05
C GLU A 7 6.74 -8.17 -11.77
N ALA A 8 7.05 -7.25 -10.84
CA ALA A 8 6.19 -6.13 -10.45
C ALA A 8 6.91 -4.78 -10.58
N ALA A 9 6.17 -3.76 -11.06
CA ALA A 9 6.70 -2.40 -11.18
C ALA A 9 6.53 -1.55 -9.90
N GLY A 10 5.53 -1.89 -9.07
CA GLY A 10 5.25 -1.20 -7.81
C GLY A 10 6.05 -1.72 -6.62
N ALA A 11 5.63 -1.29 -5.44
CA ALA A 11 6.19 -1.74 -4.17
C ALA A 11 5.83 -3.19 -3.84
N GLN A 12 6.64 -3.79 -2.98
CA GLN A 12 6.43 -5.11 -2.41
C GLN A 12 6.23 -4.95 -0.91
N ALA A 13 5.00 -5.13 -0.46
CA ALA A 13 4.63 -4.98 0.94
C ALA A 13 4.57 -6.36 1.62
N PHE A 14 5.07 -6.44 2.85
CA PHE A 14 4.94 -7.60 3.71
C PHE A 14 4.27 -7.17 5.01
N SER A 15 3.09 -7.73 5.29
CA SER A 15 2.30 -7.41 6.47
C SER A 15 2.62 -8.36 7.62
N ASN A 16 2.34 -7.93 8.86
CA ASN A 16 2.55 -8.70 10.08
C ASN A 16 4.00 -9.21 10.23
N PHE A 17 4.98 -8.39 9.86
CA PHE A 17 6.37 -8.85 9.69
C PHE A 17 7.01 -9.29 11.02
N ASP A 18 6.79 -8.52 12.08
CA ASP A 18 7.23 -8.86 13.44
C ASP A 18 6.48 -10.07 13.99
N THR A 19 5.15 -10.10 13.86
CA THR A 19 4.32 -11.23 14.30
C THR A 19 4.73 -12.54 13.64
N LEU A 20 4.89 -12.56 12.31
CA LEU A 20 5.18 -13.78 11.55
C LEU A 20 6.62 -14.28 11.77
N LEU A 21 7.56 -13.39 12.13
CA LEU A 21 8.95 -13.77 12.37
C LEU A 21 9.27 -14.06 13.84
N ALA A 22 8.48 -13.55 14.79
CA ALA A 22 8.68 -13.76 16.22
C ALA A 22 8.83 -15.24 16.63
N PRO A 23 8.07 -16.22 16.07
CA PRO A 23 8.25 -17.62 16.42
C PRO A 23 9.65 -18.17 16.15
N PHE A 24 10.30 -17.75 15.06
CA PHE A 24 11.65 -18.20 14.73
C PHE A 24 12.69 -17.77 15.77
N ILE A 25 12.50 -16.60 16.40
CA ILE A 25 13.38 -16.14 17.49
C ILE A 25 13.40 -17.15 18.63
N ARG A 26 12.22 -17.66 19.03
CA ARG A 26 12.11 -18.63 20.12
C ARG A 26 12.56 -20.03 19.71
N PHE A 27 12.09 -20.53 18.57
CA PHE A 27 12.34 -21.91 18.15
C PHE A 27 13.81 -22.15 17.79
N ASP A 28 14.51 -21.12 17.32
CA ASP A 28 15.95 -21.19 17.03
C ASP A 28 16.83 -20.73 18.23
N ASP A 29 16.22 -20.42 19.39
CA ASP A 29 16.88 -19.94 20.61
C ASP A 29 17.82 -18.74 20.37
N LEU A 30 17.36 -17.76 19.59
CA LEU A 30 18.20 -16.65 19.14
C LEU A 30 18.43 -15.63 20.26
N SER A 31 19.69 -15.26 20.46
CA SER A 31 20.05 -14.14 21.31
C SER A 31 19.69 -12.80 20.67
N TYR A 32 19.56 -11.75 21.49
CA TYR A 32 19.34 -10.38 21.00
C TYR A 32 20.35 -9.95 19.93
N LYS A 33 21.62 -10.36 20.09
CA LYS A 33 22.69 -10.04 19.16
C LYS A 33 22.45 -10.68 17.79
N GLU A 34 21.98 -11.93 17.76
CA GLU A 34 21.66 -12.63 16.52
C GLU A 34 20.43 -12.05 15.84
N VAL A 35 19.38 -11.71 16.61
CA VAL A 35 18.20 -11.03 16.08
C VAL A 35 18.57 -9.67 15.47
N LYS A 36 19.36 -8.85 16.17
CA LYS A 36 19.83 -7.56 15.65
C LYS A 36 20.67 -7.74 14.38
N GLN A 37 21.58 -8.71 14.36
CA GLN A 37 22.42 -8.99 13.20
C GLN A 37 21.58 -9.41 11.98
N ALA A 38 20.62 -10.31 12.15
CA ALA A 38 19.73 -10.75 11.07
C ALA A 38 18.88 -9.59 10.50
N LEU A 39 18.37 -8.73 11.37
CA LEU A 39 17.62 -7.54 10.97
C LEU A 39 18.50 -6.49 10.29
N GLN A 40 19.74 -6.31 10.76
CA GLN A 40 20.72 -5.46 10.11
C GLN A 40 21.02 -5.96 8.69
N GLU A 41 21.30 -7.25 8.53
CA GLU A 41 21.53 -7.85 7.22
C GLU A 41 20.32 -7.67 6.31
N PHE A 42 19.10 -7.87 6.81
CA PHE A 42 17.88 -7.62 6.05
C PHE A 42 17.79 -6.16 5.58
N VAL A 43 17.94 -5.18 6.46
CA VAL A 43 17.85 -3.75 6.13
C VAL A 43 18.91 -3.35 5.12
N PHE A 44 20.17 -3.73 5.32
CA PHE A 44 21.24 -3.42 4.37
C PHE A 44 20.99 -4.08 3.01
N ASN A 45 20.56 -5.34 2.99
CA ASN A 45 20.26 -6.05 1.75
C ASN A 45 19.16 -5.34 0.96
N VAL A 46 18.02 -5.00 1.56
CA VAL A 46 16.94 -4.34 0.80
C VAL A 46 17.26 -2.93 0.32
N ASN A 47 18.39 -2.34 0.75
CA ASN A 47 18.95 -1.10 0.20
C ASN A 47 20.08 -1.32 -0.83
N VAL A 48 20.31 -2.55 -1.28
CA VAL A 48 21.20 -2.82 -2.41
C VAL A 48 20.47 -2.56 -3.75
N PRO A 49 21.00 -1.71 -4.63
CA PRO A 49 20.36 -1.36 -5.89
C PRO A 49 20.47 -2.51 -6.89
N THR A 50 19.43 -3.33 -6.95
CA THR A 50 19.36 -4.55 -7.78
C THR A 50 18.35 -4.46 -8.92
N ARG A 51 17.51 -3.41 -8.93
CA ARG A 51 16.49 -3.20 -9.96
C ARG A 51 17.11 -2.58 -11.22
N VAL A 52 16.48 -2.84 -12.37
CA VAL A 52 16.85 -2.17 -13.64
C VAL A 52 16.83 -0.66 -13.44
N GLY A 53 17.92 0.02 -13.81
CA GLY A 53 18.10 1.45 -13.54
C GLY A 53 18.81 1.77 -12.22
N PHE A 54 19.47 0.79 -11.58
CA PHE A 54 20.22 0.96 -10.33
C PHE A 54 19.36 1.49 -9.17
N GLN A 55 18.11 1.04 -9.10
CA GLN A 55 17.20 1.35 -8.01
C GLN A 55 17.16 0.20 -7.00
N THR A 56 16.91 0.56 -5.75
CA THR A 56 16.63 -0.40 -4.68
C THR A 56 15.23 -0.98 -4.84
N PRO A 57 14.99 -2.22 -4.37
CA PRO A 57 13.64 -2.76 -4.29
C PRO A 57 12.76 -1.85 -3.45
N PHE A 58 11.63 -1.38 -4.00
CA PHE A 58 10.65 -0.64 -3.21
C PHE A 58 9.95 -1.63 -2.26
N THR A 59 10.33 -1.63 -0.99
CA THR A 59 9.78 -2.54 0.02
C THR A 59 9.07 -1.79 1.15
N ASN A 60 8.01 -2.40 1.67
CA ASN A 60 7.29 -1.92 2.84
C ASN A 60 7.09 -3.08 3.81
N VAL A 61 7.30 -2.84 5.10
CA VAL A 61 6.96 -3.81 6.15
C VAL A 61 5.93 -3.20 7.09
N THR A 62 4.90 -3.96 7.42
CA THR A 62 3.93 -3.57 8.46
C THR A 62 4.25 -4.31 9.74
N LEU A 63 4.33 -3.55 10.84
CA LEU A 63 4.65 -4.03 12.17
C LEU A 63 3.40 -3.90 13.05
N ASP A 64 3.09 -4.95 13.79
CA ASP A 64 1.89 -5.02 14.64
C ASP A 64 2.17 -4.60 16.08
N VAL A 65 3.42 -4.68 16.56
CA VAL A 65 3.86 -4.45 17.96
C VAL A 65 3.34 -5.51 18.95
N GLN A 66 2.09 -5.93 18.78
CA GLN A 66 1.43 -6.99 19.54
C GLN A 66 0.78 -7.97 18.56
N PRO A 67 0.61 -9.26 18.94
CA PRO A 67 -0.08 -10.23 18.11
C PRO A 67 -1.48 -9.71 17.71
N PRO A 68 -1.75 -9.50 16.42
CA PRO A 68 -3.03 -8.99 15.97
C PRO A 68 -4.11 -10.05 16.22
N VAL A 69 -5.34 -9.62 16.51
CA VAL A 69 -6.46 -10.52 16.88
C VAL A 69 -6.68 -11.60 15.82
N THR A 70 -6.49 -11.26 14.54
CA THR A 70 -6.62 -12.15 13.40
C THR A 70 -5.60 -13.31 13.34
N LEU A 71 -4.45 -13.18 14.02
CA LEU A 71 -3.42 -14.22 14.06
C LEU A 71 -3.19 -14.76 15.46
N ALA A 72 -3.54 -14.01 16.52
CA ALA A 72 -3.18 -14.31 17.90
C ALA A 72 -3.53 -15.74 18.34
N GLN A 73 -4.68 -16.26 17.89
CA GLN A 73 -5.15 -17.61 18.26
C GLN A 73 -4.77 -18.70 17.26
N GLU A 74 -4.09 -18.36 16.16
CA GLU A 74 -3.63 -19.32 15.16
C GLU A 74 -2.34 -19.99 15.63
N ASN A 75 -2.19 -21.28 15.28
CA ASN A 75 -0.95 -22.01 15.53
C ASN A 75 0.19 -21.43 14.70
N VAL A 76 1.37 -21.32 15.32
CA VAL A 76 2.57 -20.88 14.59
C VAL A 76 3.05 -21.98 13.64
N ILE A 77 3.61 -21.58 12.49
CA ILE A 77 4.11 -22.50 11.48
C ILE A 77 5.64 -22.49 11.48
N ILE A 78 6.25 -23.65 11.78
CA ILE A 78 7.71 -23.85 11.75
C ILE A 78 8.02 -25.01 10.81
N GLY A 79 8.95 -24.81 9.87
CA GLY A 79 9.30 -25.84 8.88
C GLY A 79 8.16 -26.26 7.94
N GLY A 80 7.06 -25.49 7.89
CA GLY A 80 5.85 -25.84 7.14
C GLY A 80 4.80 -26.59 7.95
N GLU A 81 5.05 -26.89 9.22
CA GLU A 81 4.15 -27.65 10.09
C GLU A 81 3.59 -26.77 11.22
N PRO A 82 2.30 -26.90 11.57
CA PRO A 82 1.70 -26.21 12.70
C PRO A 82 2.26 -26.74 14.02
N GLN A 83 2.58 -25.82 14.92
CA GLN A 83 3.08 -26.13 16.27
C GLN A 83 1.96 -26.03 17.31
N ARG A 84 2.25 -26.37 18.56
CA ARG A 84 1.25 -26.33 19.65
C ARG A 84 1.01 -24.90 20.13
N GLU A 85 2.06 -24.09 20.11
CA GLU A 85 2.07 -22.69 20.47
C GLU A 85 1.28 -21.86 19.45
N ILE A 86 0.68 -20.77 19.93
CA ILE A 86 -0.09 -19.82 19.13
C ILE A 86 0.62 -18.46 19.09
N TYR A 87 0.32 -17.60 18.10
CA TYR A 87 1.01 -16.30 17.97
C TYR A 87 0.88 -15.41 19.22
N ALA A 88 -0.21 -15.51 19.98
CA ALA A 88 -0.39 -14.80 21.26
C ALA A 88 0.72 -15.09 22.28
N ASP A 89 1.38 -16.24 22.18
CA ASP A 89 2.42 -16.65 23.12
C ASP A 89 3.76 -15.93 22.88
N PHE A 90 3.93 -15.15 21.80
CA PHE A 90 5.23 -14.63 21.32
C PHE A 90 5.45 -13.12 21.53
N GLN A 91 4.74 -12.48 22.47
CA GLN A 91 4.88 -11.05 22.74
C GLN A 91 6.32 -10.65 23.11
N ASN A 92 7.05 -11.49 23.87
CA ASN A 92 8.42 -11.19 24.28
C ASN A 92 9.38 -11.12 23.09
N GLU A 93 9.22 -12.03 22.13
CA GLU A 93 10.00 -12.09 20.89
C GLU A 93 9.63 -10.93 19.96
N MET A 94 8.35 -10.54 19.90
CA MET A 94 7.94 -9.34 19.16
C MET A 94 8.54 -8.05 19.74
N ILE A 95 8.63 -7.93 21.07
CA ILE A 95 9.32 -6.81 21.73
C ILE A 95 10.81 -6.83 21.39
N MET A 96 11.46 -8.01 21.46
CA MET A 96 12.86 -8.18 21.08
C MET A 96 13.11 -7.76 19.62
N PHE A 97 12.25 -8.24 18.72
CA PHE A 97 12.28 -7.92 17.29
C PHE A 97 12.19 -6.42 17.06
N ASN A 98 11.14 -5.77 17.59
CA ASN A 98 10.89 -4.35 17.36
C ASN A 98 12.03 -3.49 17.92
N ARG A 99 12.51 -3.83 19.13
CA ARG A 99 13.64 -3.15 19.75
C ARG A 99 14.90 -3.23 18.90
N ALA A 100 15.22 -4.42 18.37
CA ALA A 100 16.38 -4.63 17.51
C ALA A 100 16.24 -3.96 16.14
N PHE A 101 15.06 -4.05 15.52
CA PHE A 101 14.76 -3.44 14.23
C PHE A 101 14.88 -1.92 14.29
N LEU A 102 14.27 -1.29 15.30
CA LEU A 102 14.35 0.16 15.50
C LEU A 102 15.76 0.62 15.87
N GLU A 103 16.56 -0.20 16.56
CA GLU A 103 17.98 0.10 16.80
C GLU A 103 18.75 0.24 15.49
N VAL A 104 18.58 -0.72 14.57
CA VAL A 104 19.24 -0.69 13.26
C VAL A 104 18.83 0.56 12.47
N LEU A 105 17.54 0.93 12.52
CA LEU A 105 17.06 2.14 11.84
C LEU A 105 17.58 3.43 12.49
N ALA A 106 17.74 3.46 13.82
CA ALA A 106 18.28 4.61 14.56
C ALA A 106 19.76 4.84 14.28
N GLU A 107 20.54 3.76 14.23
CA GLU A 107 21.98 3.76 13.90
C GLU A 107 22.20 4.28 12.48
N GLY A 108 21.39 3.85 11.51
CA GLY A 108 21.54 4.26 10.11
C GLY A 108 22.67 3.52 9.38
N ASP A 109 23.03 4.02 8.20
CA ASP A 109 24.13 3.47 7.40
C ASP A 109 25.51 3.78 8.00
N ALA A 110 26.59 3.38 7.31
CA ALA A 110 27.96 3.64 7.77
C ALA A 110 28.34 5.13 7.89
N ARG A 111 27.44 6.05 7.51
CA ARG A 111 27.56 7.50 7.64
C ARG A 111 26.41 8.10 8.45
N ASP A 112 25.74 7.28 9.27
CA ASP A 112 24.60 7.62 10.11
C ASP A 112 23.40 8.17 9.31
N ARG A 113 23.26 7.77 8.04
CA ARG A 113 22.12 8.19 7.20
C ARG A 113 20.96 7.23 7.35
N VAL A 114 19.76 7.79 7.25
CA VAL A 114 18.52 7.01 7.23
C VAL A 114 18.49 6.04 6.04
N PHE A 115 18.01 4.82 6.28
CA PHE A 115 17.68 3.89 5.21
C PHE A 115 16.38 4.29 4.53
N THR A 116 16.35 4.21 3.20
CA THR A 116 15.11 4.46 2.43
C THR A 116 14.16 3.25 2.53
N PHE A 117 14.71 2.03 2.59
CA PHE A 117 13.94 0.80 2.62
C PHE A 117 14.33 -0.15 3.78
N PRO A 118 13.44 -1.08 4.18
CA PRO A 118 12.02 -1.05 3.84
C PRO A 118 11.39 0.19 4.45
N ILE A 119 10.23 0.62 3.93
CA ILE A 119 9.42 1.61 4.62
C ILE A 119 8.71 0.89 5.78
N PRO A 120 9.05 1.19 7.05
CA PRO A 120 8.33 0.64 8.18
C PRO A 120 6.99 1.36 8.37
N THR A 121 5.93 0.59 8.60
CA THR A 121 4.59 1.10 8.91
C THR A 121 4.07 0.45 10.19
N TYR A 122 3.75 1.27 11.18
CA TYR A 122 3.14 0.83 12.45
C TYR A 122 1.65 1.16 12.44
N ASN A 123 0.82 0.19 12.82
CA ASN A 123 -0.61 0.43 12.99
C ASN A 123 -0.86 1.08 14.35
N ILE A 124 -1.68 2.13 14.39
CA ILE A 124 -2.16 2.73 15.64
C ILE A 124 -3.68 2.72 15.65
N ASP A 125 -4.24 2.21 16.73
CA ASP A 125 -5.68 2.12 16.97
C ASP A 125 -6.01 2.74 18.35
N PRO A 126 -7.29 2.84 18.74
CA PRO A 126 -7.67 3.40 20.04
C PRO A 126 -7.11 2.65 21.26
N ALA A 127 -6.70 1.38 21.11
CA ALA A 127 -6.15 0.55 22.17
C ALA A 127 -4.60 0.54 22.17
N PHE A 128 -3.95 1.25 21.24
CA PHE A 128 -2.50 1.32 21.14
C PHE A 128 -1.88 1.82 22.45
N ASP A 129 -1.03 1.00 23.05
CA ASP A 129 -0.30 1.34 24.27
C ASP A 129 0.93 2.19 23.93
N TRP A 130 0.81 3.50 24.12
CA TRP A 130 1.84 4.50 23.83
C TRP A 130 3.10 4.35 24.69
N ASP A 131 2.94 3.72 25.86
CA ASP A 131 3.99 3.52 26.85
C ASP A 131 4.49 2.06 26.88
N ALA A 132 4.12 1.26 25.86
CA ALA A 132 4.50 -0.14 25.80
C ALA A 132 6.05 -0.30 25.80
N PRO A 133 6.59 -1.27 26.55
CA PRO A 133 8.03 -1.50 26.60
C PRO A 133 8.65 -1.72 25.22
N GLY A 134 9.70 -0.98 24.89
CA GLY A 134 10.41 -1.08 23.61
C GLY A 134 10.00 -0.05 22.56
N LEU A 135 8.97 0.77 22.81
CA LEU A 135 8.57 1.86 21.92
C LEU A 135 9.42 3.13 22.08
N GLU A 136 10.31 3.22 23.07
CA GLU A 136 11.16 4.40 23.26
C GLU A 136 11.99 4.70 22.00
N ARG A 137 12.49 3.64 21.34
CA ARG A 137 13.20 3.76 20.07
C ARG A 137 12.30 4.10 18.90
N LEU A 138 11.04 3.70 18.93
CA LEU A 138 10.08 4.08 17.89
C LEU A 138 9.94 5.61 17.85
N TRP A 139 9.82 6.22 19.03
CA TRP A 139 9.76 7.67 19.18
C TRP A 139 11.09 8.36 18.84
N GLU A 140 12.22 7.78 19.22
CA GLU A 140 13.56 8.27 18.85
C GLU A 140 13.74 8.35 17.33
N VAL A 141 13.49 7.24 16.62
CA VAL A 141 13.62 7.18 15.16
C VAL A 141 12.64 8.14 14.48
N THR A 142 11.42 8.24 15.01
CA THR A 142 10.39 9.18 14.52
C THR A 142 10.88 10.62 14.63
N ALA A 143 11.40 11.01 15.79
CA ALA A 143 11.90 12.37 16.02
C ALA A 143 13.16 12.68 15.20
N LYS A 144 14.05 11.69 15.01
CA LYS A 144 15.33 11.87 14.32
C LYS A 144 15.19 11.93 12.80
N TYR A 145 14.33 11.07 12.23
CA TYR A 145 14.30 10.84 10.77
C TYR A 145 12.91 10.99 10.14
N GLY A 146 11.84 11.17 10.91
CA GLY A 146 10.48 11.24 10.37
C GLY A 146 9.93 9.89 9.87
N ILE A 147 10.54 8.78 10.30
CA ILE A 147 10.09 7.41 10.08
C ILE A 147 9.94 6.70 11.43
N PRO A 148 9.08 5.68 11.58
CA PRO A 148 8.24 5.05 10.56
C PRO A 148 7.00 5.85 10.17
N TYR A 149 6.26 5.33 9.19
CA TYR A 149 4.90 5.77 8.93
C TYR A 149 3.92 5.15 9.92
N PHE A 150 2.87 5.89 10.23
CA PHE A 150 1.78 5.43 11.09
C PHE A 150 0.49 5.26 10.29
N ALA A 151 -0.01 4.04 10.22
CA ALA A 151 -1.35 3.77 9.73
C ALA A 151 -2.34 4.07 10.85
N ASN A 152 -2.95 5.25 10.79
CA ASN A 152 -3.86 5.74 11.82
C ASN A 152 -5.29 5.22 11.64
N TYR A 153 -5.75 4.44 12.63
CA TYR A 153 -7.11 3.91 12.78
C TYR A 153 -7.87 4.53 13.97
N VAL A 154 -7.25 5.42 14.76
CA VAL A 154 -7.83 6.00 15.99
C VAL A 154 -9.17 6.70 15.73
N ASN A 155 -9.28 7.39 14.59
CA ASN A 155 -10.50 8.11 14.17
C ASN A 155 -11.16 7.47 12.94
N SER A 156 -10.99 6.17 12.75
CA SER A 156 -11.51 5.44 11.59
C SER A 156 -12.60 4.46 12.02
N ASP A 157 -13.62 4.28 11.17
CA ASP A 157 -14.57 3.17 11.27
C ASP A 157 -13.95 1.83 10.79
N MET A 158 -12.65 1.80 10.50
CA MET A 158 -11.88 0.63 10.10
C MET A 158 -10.93 0.22 11.22
N SER A 159 -10.81 -1.08 11.46
CA SER A 159 -9.77 -1.64 12.32
C SER A 159 -8.47 -1.89 11.54
N PRO A 160 -7.32 -2.08 12.23
CA PRO A 160 -6.09 -2.57 11.59
C PRO A 160 -6.26 -3.89 10.84
N ASP A 161 -7.25 -4.70 11.22
CA ASP A 161 -7.59 -5.95 10.55
C ASP A 161 -8.39 -5.73 9.25
N ASP A 162 -9.10 -4.60 9.12
CA ASP A 162 -9.92 -4.25 7.95
C ASP A 162 -9.11 -3.62 6.80
N ALA A 163 -7.84 -3.25 7.03
CA ALA A 163 -7.04 -2.58 6.00
C ALA A 163 -5.58 -3.01 6.00
N ARG A 164 -5.01 -3.16 4.81
CA ARG A 164 -3.57 -3.36 4.63
C ARG A 164 -2.98 -2.18 3.85
N SER A 165 -1.88 -1.66 4.38
CA SER A 165 -1.08 -0.62 3.73
C SER A 165 -0.20 -1.27 2.66
N MET A 166 -0.59 -1.13 1.40
CA MET A 166 0.14 -1.67 0.25
C MET A 166 1.10 -0.63 -0.33
N CYS A 167 1.93 -0.03 0.54
CA CYS A 167 2.87 1.08 0.26
C CYS A 167 2.23 2.48 0.13
N CYS A 168 3.09 3.52 0.05
CA CYS A 168 2.88 4.96 -0.17
C CYS A 168 1.54 5.53 0.31
N ARG A 169 0.44 5.25 -0.40
CA ARG A 169 -0.92 5.73 -0.08
C ARG A 169 -2.03 4.72 -0.42
N LEU A 170 -1.67 3.52 -0.87
CA LEU A 170 -2.65 2.51 -1.29
C LEU A 170 -3.16 1.76 -0.06
N ARG A 171 -4.40 2.08 0.35
CA ARG A 171 -5.13 1.33 1.37
C ARG A 171 -6.19 0.45 0.70
N LEU A 172 -6.19 -0.82 1.03
CA LEU A 172 -7.19 -1.78 0.54
C LEU A 172 -8.19 -2.06 1.67
N ASP A 173 -9.48 -1.86 1.41
CA ASP A 173 -10.56 -2.24 2.35
C ASP A 173 -10.85 -3.73 2.21
N LEU A 174 -10.45 -4.51 3.21
CA LEU A 174 -10.54 -5.96 3.23
C LEU A 174 -11.97 -6.46 3.41
N ARG A 175 -12.92 -5.67 3.93
CA ARG A 175 -14.32 -6.08 4.08
C ARG A 175 -14.97 -6.36 2.73
N THR A 176 -14.50 -5.69 1.67
CA THR A 176 -14.94 -5.96 0.30
C THR A 176 -14.38 -7.28 -0.27
N LEU A 177 -13.19 -7.69 0.19
CA LEU A 177 -12.58 -8.98 -0.11
C LEU A 177 -13.25 -10.10 0.68
N GLU A 178 -13.49 -9.92 1.98
CA GLU A 178 -14.14 -10.89 2.86
C GLU A 178 -15.59 -11.21 2.45
N ARG A 179 -16.37 -10.20 2.04
CA ARG A 179 -17.74 -10.38 1.53
C ARG A 179 -17.85 -11.32 0.33
N ARG A 180 -16.76 -11.62 -0.38
CA ARG A 180 -16.70 -12.56 -1.51
C ARG A 180 -15.69 -13.71 -1.33
N GLY A 181 -14.85 -13.65 -0.30
CA GLY A 181 -13.64 -14.46 -0.18
C GLY A 181 -13.66 -15.54 0.90
N GLY A 182 -14.83 -15.88 1.46
CA GLY A 182 -15.07 -16.84 2.55
C GLY A 182 -14.04 -17.98 2.66
N GLY A 183 -12.99 -17.72 3.43
CA GLY A 183 -11.87 -18.64 3.66
C GLY A 183 -11.58 -18.71 5.15
N LEU A 184 -11.59 -19.92 5.68
CA LEU A 184 -11.42 -20.28 7.10
C LEU A 184 -10.00 -20.02 7.66
N PHE A 185 -9.10 -19.49 6.83
CA PHE A 185 -7.74 -19.08 7.20
C PHE A 185 -7.60 -17.66 6.70
N GLY A 186 -7.29 -16.72 7.61
CA GLY A 186 -7.21 -15.28 7.35
C GLY A 186 -6.97 -14.97 5.88
N ALA A 187 -8.06 -14.63 5.17
CA ALA A 187 -7.92 -14.14 3.82
C ALA A 187 -6.97 -12.93 3.88
N ASN A 188 -6.24 -12.66 2.79
CA ASN A 188 -5.70 -11.33 2.49
C ASN A 188 -4.17 -11.06 2.52
N PRO A 189 -3.22 -12.02 2.62
CA PRO A 189 -1.99 -11.91 1.84
C PRO A 189 -2.31 -12.26 0.36
N LEU A 190 -1.56 -11.72 -0.62
CA LEU A 190 -1.76 -11.94 -2.08
C LEU A 190 -2.75 -10.99 -2.80
N THR A 191 -2.72 -9.71 -2.47
CA THR A 191 -3.45 -8.65 -3.19
C THR A 191 -2.49 -7.49 -3.57
N GLY A 192 -3.00 -6.50 -4.28
CA GLY A 192 -2.27 -5.34 -4.78
C GLY A 192 -3.09 -4.61 -5.83
N SER A 193 -2.44 -3.86 -6.71
CA SER A 193 -3.07 -3.22 -7.86
C SER A 193 -2.48 -3.77 -9.15
N ILE A 194 -3.33 -4.08 -10.14
CA ILE A 194 -2.86 -4.45 -11.49
C ILE A 194 -2.23 -3.25 -12.22
N GLY A 195 -2.51 -2.04 -11.76
CA GLY A 195 -2.04 -0.79 -12.35
C GLY A 195 -2.88 0.39 -11.90
N VAL A 196 -2.28 1.58 -12.05
CA VAL A 196 -2.89 2.86 -11.72
C VAL A 196 -3.04 3.69 -12.98
N VAL A 197 -4.23 4.26 -13.20
CA VAL A 197 -4.45 5.32 -14.19
C VAL A 197 -4.83 6.60 -13.46
N THR A 198 -3.97 7.62 -13.57
CA THR A 198 -4.16 8.91 -12.88
C THR A 198 -4.81 9.93 -13.81
N ILE A 199 -5.89 10.53 -13.35
CA ILE A 199 -6.61 11.61 -14.03
C ILE A 199 -5.98 12.95 -13.63
N ASN A 200 -5.58 13.74 -14.63
CA ASN A 200 -5.17 15.12 -14.46
C ASN A 200 -6.41 15.99 -14.26
N VAL A 201 -6.76 16.28 -13.00
CA VAL A 201 -7.94 17.10 -12.68
C VAL A 201 -7.65 18.60 -12.84
N THR A 202 -6.39 19.04 -12.79
CA THR A 202 -6.01 20.42 -13.13
C THR A 202 -6.52 20.82 -14.50
N ARG A 203 -6.22 19.99 -15.52
CA ARG A 203 -6.69 20.22 -16.88
C ARG A 203 -8.22 20.19 -17.01
N LEU A 204 -8.89 19.35 -16.21
CA LEU A 204 -10.36 19.32 -16.20
C LEU A 204 -10.93 20.62 -15.67
N GLY A 205 -10.40 21.14 -14.55
CA GLY A 205 -10.85 22.41 -13.97
C GLY A 205 -10.67 23.58 -14.91
N TYR A 206 -9.58 23.58 -15.70
CA TYR A 206 -9.33 24.63 -16.71
C TYR A 206 -10.24 24.55 -17.96
N LEU A 207 -10.57 23.34 -18.41
CA LEU A 207 -11.34 23.15 -19.65
C LEU A 207 -12.85 23.11 -19.47
N ALA A 208 -13.32 22.90 -18.25
CA ALA A 208 -14.74 22.82 -17.95
C ALA A 208 -15.39 24.21 -18.00
N ALA A 209 -16.55 24.31 -18.67
CA ALA A 209 -17.32 25.55 -18.67
C ALA A 209 -18.07 25.77 -17.35
N ASP A 210 -18.51 24.67 -16.73
CA ASP A 210 -19.27 24.62 -15.49
C ASP A 210 -19.06 23.23 -14.83
N GLU A 211 -19.68 23.03 -13.67
CA GLU A 211 -19.54 21.81 -12.90
C GLU A 211 -20.14 20.58 -13.60
N ASP A 212 -21.22 20.74 -14.35
CA ASP A 212 -21.80 19.65 -15.13
C ASP A 212 -20.88 19.20 -16.28
N ASP A 213 -20.22 20.14 -16.96
CA ASP A 213 -19.21 19.84 -17.97
C ASP A 213 -17.97 19.18 -17.35
N PHE A 214 -17.55 19.61 -16.15
CA PHE A 214 -16.47 18.97 -15.40
C PHE A 214 -16.78 17.48 -15.16
N PHE A 215 -17.95 17.17 -14.59
CA PHE A 215 -18.34 15.79 -14.27
C PHE A 215 -18.53 14.92 -15.52
N ARG A 216 -19.12 15.44 -16.59
CA ARG A 216 -19.22 14.70 -17.87
C ARG A 216 -17.86 14.36 -18.46
N ARG A 217 -16.89 15.29 -18.38
CA ARG A 217 -15.52 15.04 -18.85
C ARG A 217 -14.79 14.05 -17.97
N LEU A 218 -14.95 14.16 -16.65
CA LEU A 218 -14.38 13.24 -15.67
C LEU A 218 -14.90 11.82 -15.91
N GLU A 219 -16.21 11.64 -16.08
CA GLU A 219 -16.83 10.36 -16.39
C GLU A 219 -16.19 9.69 -17.61
N ARG A 220 -16.07 10.43 -18.71
CA ARG A 220 -15.46 9.91 -19.95
C ARG A 220 -14.02 9.45 -19.74
N LEU A 221 -13.25 10.17 -18.92
CA LEU A 221 -11.87 9.79 -18.58
C LEU A 221 -11.85 8.54 -17.68
N MET A 222 -12.77 8.43 -16.72
CA MET A 222 -12.90 7.25 -15.87
C MET A 222 -13.28 6.00 -16.67
N GLU A 223 -14.18 6.11 -17.66
CA GLU A 223 -14.51 5.00 -18.58
C GLU A 223 -13.30 4.57 -19.43
N THR A 224 -12.50 5.53 -19.87
CA THR A 224 -11.25 5.26 -20.59
C THR A 224 -10.25 4.53 -19.69
N ALA A 225 -10.11 5.00 -18.45
CA ALA A 225 -9.25 4.39 -17.44
C ALA A 225 -9.69 2.94 -17.12
N ARG A 226 -11.00 2.71 -16.96
CA ARG A 226 -11.59 1.38 -16.79
C ARG A 226 -11.20 0.46 -17.94
N THR A 227 -11.44 0.90 -19.18
CA THR A 227 -11.13 0.11 -20.38
C THR A 227 -9.65 -0.27 -20.44
N SER A 228 -8.76 0.68 -20.11
CA SER A 228 -7.32 0.43 -20.05
C SER A 228 -6.94 -0.61 -18.99
N LEU A 229 -7.49 -0.49 -17.77
CA LEU A 229 -7.21 -1.39 -16.66
C LEU A 229 -7.75 -2.81 -16.92
N GLU A 230 -8.97 -2.93 -17.45
CA GLU A 230 -9.56 -4.23 -17.82
C GLU A 230 -8.78 -4.91 -18.95
N THR A 231 -8.31 -4.15 -19.93
CA THR A 231 -7.44 -4.68 -20.99
C THR A 231 -6.14 -5.19 -20.40
N LYS A 232 -5.51 -4.42 -19.49
CA LYS A 232 -4.29 -4.84 -18.80
C LYS A 232 -4.50 -6.12 -18.00
N ARG A 233 -5.62 -6.25 -17.27
CA ARG A 233 -5.96 -7.47 -16.52
C ARG A 233 -5.96 -8.71 -17.40
N LYS A 234 -6.63 -8.64 -18.56
CA LYS A 234 -6.67 -9.74 -19.54
C LYS A 234 -5.28 -10.12 -20.03
N VAL A 235 -4.44 -9.13 -20.31
CA VAL A 235 -3.05 -9.35 -20.75
C VAL A 235 -2.23 -10.03 -19.65
N LEU A 236 -2.34 -9.56 -18.41
CA LEU A 236 -1.65 -10.14 -17.25
C LEU A 236 -2.05 -11.59 -17.02
N GLU A 237 -3.35 -11.93 -17.04
CA GLU A 237 -3.82 -13.31 -16.92
C GLU A 237 -3.20 -14.22 -17.99
N ASN A 238 -3.27 -13.81 -19.26
CA ASN A 238 -2.72 -14.59 -20.38
C ASN A 238 -1.19 -14.75 -20.28
N PHE A 239 -0.47 -13.73 -19.84
CA PHE A 239 0.99 -13.82 -19.64
C PHE A 239 1.35 -14.71 -18.45
N THR A 240 0.60 -14.65 -17.35
CA THR A 240 0.80 -15.53 -16.19
C THR A 240 0.49 -16.99 -16.56
N ASP A 241 -0.57 -17.25 -17.32
CA ASP A 241 -0.89 -18.58 -17.84
C ASP A 241 0.28 -19.15 -18.69
N LYS A 242 0.85 -18.32 -19.58
CA LYS A 242 2.02 -18.64 -20.41
C LYS A 242 3.34 -18.76 -19.65
N GLY A 243 3.37 -18.51 -18.34
CA GLY A 243 4.56 -18.65 -17.50
C GLY A 243 5.55 -17.50 -17.62
N LEU A 244 5.12 -16.31 -18.07
CA LEU A 244 5.95 -15.11 -18.12
C LEU A 244 6.09 -14.42 -16.75
N TYR A 245 5.33 -14.88 -15.76
CA TYR A 245 5.38 -14.45 -14.36
C TYR A 245 5.51 -15.67 -13.43
N PRO A 246 6.59 -16.46 -13.53
CA PRO A 246 6.71 -17.74 -12.82
C PRO A 246 6.61 -17.62 -11.29
N TYR A 247 7.17 -16.58 -10.68
CA TYR A 247 7.12 -16.43 -9.22
C TYR A 247 5.72 -16.01 -8.77
N THR A 248 5.14 -15.00 -9.39
CA THR A 248 3.76 -14.58 -9.10
C THR A 248 2.77 -15.70 -9.39
N LYS A 249 2.95 -16.47 -10.47
CA LYS A 249 2.13 -17.67 -10.76
C LYS A 249 2.15 -18.67 -9.61
N PHE A 250 3.32 -18.90 -9.02
CA PHE A 250 3.43 -19.78 -7.85
C PHE A 250 2.64 -19.21 -6.67
N TYR A 251 2.88 -17.96 -6.25
CA TYR A 251 2.21 -17.40 -5.08
C TYR A 251 0.68 -17.25 -5.28
N LEU A 252 0.22 -16.92 -6.49
CA LEU A 252 -1.21 -16.76 -6.81
C LEU A 252 -1.91 -18.07 -7.22
N ARG A 253 -1.24 -19.23 -7.16
CA ARG A 253 -1.81 -20.52 -7.62
C ARG A 253 -3.11 -20.89 -6.92
N TYR A 254 -3.24 -20.61 -5.62
CA TYR A 254 -4.45 -20.90 -4.86
C TYR A 254 -5.58 -19.93 -5.17
N VAL A 255 -5.25 -18.68 -5.52
CA VAL A 255 -6.24 -17.71 -6.04
C VAL A 255 -6.80 -18.22 -7.37
N LYS A 256 -5.92 -18.65 -8.29
CA LYS A 256 -6.32 -19.26 -9.58
C LYS A 256 -7.20 -20.49 -9.40
N GLN A 257 -6.86 -21.38 -8.46
CA GLN A 257 -7.66 -22.59 -8.20
C GLN A 257 -9.06 -22.27 -7.68
N ARG A 258 -9.20 -21.26 -6.82
CA ARG A 258 -10.50 -20.89 -6.22
C ARG A 258 -11.36 -20.00 -7.12
N GLN A 259 -10.73 -19.07 -7.82
CA GLN A 259 -11.41 -17.98 -8.55
C GLN A 259 -11.32 -18.11 -10.08
N GLY A 260 -10.53 -19.06 -10.59
CA GLY A 260 -10.28 -19.21 -12.04
C GLY A 260 -9.33 -18.17 -12.64
N GLN A 261 -8.83 -17.22 -11.84
CA GLN A 261 -7.95 -16.12 -12.27
C GLN A 261 -6.84 -15.86 -11.24
N TYR A 262 -5.64 -15.49 -11.70
CA TYR A 262 -4.50 -15.21 -10.81
C TYR A 262 -4.66 -13.87 -10.09
N TRP A 263 -5.01 -12.83 -10.83
CA TRP A 263 -5.04 -11.44 -10.38
C TRP A 263 -6.41 -11.02 -9.83
N TYR A 264 -7.31 -11.98 -9.52
CA TYR A 264 -8.68 -11.71 -9.07
C TYR A 264 -8.73 -10.76 -7.86
N ASN A 265 -7.86 -10.98 -6.87
CA ASN A 265 -7.80 -10.17 -5.66
C ASN A 265 -7.17 -8.78 -5.87
N HIS A 266 -6.60 -8.49 -7.04
CA HIS A 266 -5.90 -7.22 -7.30
C HIS A 266 -6.86 -6.15 -7.82
N PHE A 267 -6.72 -4.93 -7.30
CA PHE A 267 -7.53 -3.77 -7.62
C PHE A 267 -7.16 -3.17 -8.98
N SER A 268 -8.17 -2.60 -9.65
CA SER A 268 -8.04 -1.67 -10.76
C SER A 268 -8.06 -0.26 -10.17
N THR A 269 -6.91 0.41 -10.12
CA THR A 269 -6.80 1.70 -9.41
C THR A 269 -6.96 2.88 -10.37
N ILE A 270 -7.93 3.75 -10.08
CA ILE A 270 -8.07 5.04 -10.76
C ILE A 270 -7.71 6.11 -9.74
N GLY A 271 -6.72 6.93 -10.06
CA GLY A 271 -6.26 8.00 -9.20
C GLY A 271 -6.51 9.38 -9.78
N LEU A 272 -6.22 10.41 -8.99
CA LEU A 272 -6.25 11.80 -9.42
C LEU A 272 -5.07 12.58 -8.86
N THR A 273 -4.73 13.69 -9.52
CA THR A 273 -3.76 14.69 -9.01
C THR A 273 -4.12 16.09 -9.51
N GLY A 274 -3.80 17.11 -8.71
CA GLY A 274 -3.98 18.52 -9.08
C GLY A 274 -5.33 19.14 -8.70
N MET A 275 -5.95 18.66 -7.61
CA MET A 275 -7.28 19.14 -7.20
C MET A 275 -7.27 20.62 -6.78
N ASN A 276 -6.19 21.07 -6.14
CA ASN A 276 -6.05 22.47 -5.77
C ASN A 276 -6.05 23.38 -6.99
N GLU A 277 -5.29 23.02 -8.01
CA GLU A 277 -5.20 23.76 -9.26
C GLU A 277 -6.51 23.65 -10.05
N ALA A 278 -7.22 22.52 -9.99
CA ALA A 278 -8.56 22.40 -10.54
C ALA A 278 -9.52 23.42 -9.92
N CYS A 279 -9.52 23.57 -8.59
CA CYS A 279 -10.31 24.60 -7.90
C CYS A 279 -9.90 26.01 -8.33
N LEU A 280 -8.60 26.30 -8.43
CA LEU A 280 -8.11 27.62 -8.84
C LEU A 280 -8.57 27.98 -10.26
N ASN A 281 -8.48 27.05 -11.20
CA ASN A 281 -8.87 27.29 -12.58
C ASN A 281 -10.39 27.43 -12.75
N MET A 282 -11.18 26.66 -12.00
CA MET A 282 -12.63 26.57 -12.20
C MET A 282 -13.44 27.52 -11.31
N LEU A 283 -13.04 27.67 -10.05
CA LEU A 283 -13.77 28.42 -9.02
C LEU A 283 -13.07 29.75 -8.68
N GLY A 284 -11.83 29.94 -9.10
CA GLY A 284 -11.02 31.09 -8.71
C GLY A 284 -10.57 31.07 -7.24
N CYS A 285 -10.75 29.96 -6.52
CA CYS A 285 -10.31 29.78 -5.13
C CYS A 285 -9.55 28.46 -4.94
N ASN A 286 -8.74 28.38 -3.88
CA ASN A 286 -7.96 27.18 -3.58
C ASN A 286 -8.80 26.12 -2.85
N ILE A 287 -8.25 24.91 -2.72
CA ILE A 287 -8.94 23.78 -2.05
C ILE A 287 -9.23 24.03 -0.56
N GLY A 288 -8.53 24.97 0.08
CA GLY A 288 -8.73 25.33 1.48
C GLY A 288 -9.93 26.24 1.74
N ALA A 289 -10.47 26.89 0.70
CA ALA A 289 -11.71 27.66 0.81
C ALA A 289 -12.92 26.72 0.98
N THR A 290 -13.97 27.18 1.66
CA THR A 290 -15.20 26.39 1.88
C THR A 290 -15.77 25.84 0.58
N GLU A 291 -15.80 26.67 -0.48
CA GLU A 291 -16.30 26.28 -1.79
C GLU A 291 -15.37 25.27 -2.50
N GLY A 292 -14.05 25.52 -2.49
CA GLY A 292 -13.06 24.62 -3.08
C GLY A 292 -13.02 23.25 -2.41
N SER A 293 -13.13 23.20 -1.09
CA SER A 293 -13.23 21.95 -0.32
C SER A 293 -14.53 21.20 -0.63
N ALA A 294 -15.67 21.91 -0.67
CA ALA A 294 -16.95 21.31 -1.01
C ALA A 294 -16.96 20.74 -2.44
N PHE A 295 -16.35 21.43 -3.40
CA PHE A 295 -16.17 20.93 -4.77
C PHE A 295 -15.30 19.68 -4.81
N ALA A 296 -14.14 19.69 -4.15
CA ALA A 296 -13.26 18.52 -4.09
C ALA A 296 -13.96 17.28 -3.50
N ILE A 297 -14.77 17.46 -2.45
CA ILE A 297 -15.57 16.37 -1.86
C ILE A 297 -16.56 15.81 -2.88
N ARG A 298 -17.31 16.66 -3.59
CA ARG A 298 -18.24 16.22 -4.65
C ARG A 298 -17.52 15.46 -5.77
N VAL A 299 -16.31 15.89 -6.15
CA VAL A 299 -15.48 15.16 -7.12
C VAL A 299 -15.10 13.77 -6.62
N LEU A 300 -14.64 13.66 -5.37
CA LEU A 300 -14.28 12.37 -4.77
C LEU A 300 -15.49 11.44 -4.62
N ASP A 301 -16.65 11.96 -4.20
CA ASP A 301 -17.90 11.21 -4.09
C ASP A 301 -18.36 10.69 -5.46
N PHE A 302 -18.32 11.53 -6.50
CA PHE A 302 -18.63 11.13 -7.86
C PHE A 302 -17.73 10.01 -8.35
N MET A 303 -16.40 10.15 -8.14
CA MET A 303 -15.44 9.12 -8.52
C MET A 303 -15.69 7.82 -7.76
N ARG A 304 -15.92 7.88 -6.45
CA ARG A 304 -16.25 6.70 -5.63
C ARG A 304 -17.49 5.98 -6.17
N ASP A 305 -18.55 6.71 -6.49
CA ASP A 305 -19.79 6.11 -6.99
C ASP A 305 -19.62 5.49 -8.37
N LYS A 306 -18.80 6.09 -9.24
CA LYS A 306 -18.43 5.49 -10.53
C LYS A 306 -17.62 4.20 -10.36
N LEU A 307 -16.64 4.19 -9.48
CA LEU A 307 -15.85 3.00 -9.18
C LEU A 307 -16.74 1.87 -8.65
N ARG A 308 -17.71 2.17 -7.76
CA ARG A 308 -18.69 1.17 -7.28
C ARG A 308 -19.45 0.52 -8.43
N ARG A 309 -19.96 1.31 -9.38
CA ARG A 309 -20.63 0.79 -10.58
C ARG A 309 -19.70 -0.08 -11.43
N PHE A 310 -18.44 0.32 -11.61
CA PHE A 310 -17.46 -0.50 -12.32
C PHE A 310 -17.23 -1.85 -11.64
N GLN A 311 -17.22 -1.91 -10.30
CA GLN A 311 -17.11 -3.18 -9.57
C GLN A 311 -18.34 -4.08 -9.78
N GLU A 312 -19.54 -3.49 -9.81
CA GLU A 312 -20.79 -4.21 -10.05
C GLU A 312 -20.85 -4.76 -11.48
N GLU A 313 -20.46 -3.96 -12.47
CA GLU A 313 -20.49 -4.33 -13.89
C GLU A 313 -19.41 -5.35 -14.28
N THR A 314 -18.19 -5.18 -13.76
CA THR A 314 -17.03 -6.00 -14.17
C THR A 314 -16.78 -7.20 -13.26
N GLY A 315 -17.29 -7.15 -12.03
CA GLY A 315 -17.01 -8.14 -11.00
C GLY A 315 -15.64 -7.99 -10.31
N TYR A 316 -14.76 -7.08 -10.75
CA TYR A 316 -13.44 -6.86 -10.15
C TYR A 316 -13.43 -5.72 -9.13
N TYR A 317 -12.39 -5.70 -8.29
CA TYR A 317 -12.16 -4.63 -7.33
C TYR A 317 -11.62 -3.36 -7.99
N TYR A 318 -12.14 -2.21 -7.57
CA TYR A 318 -11.71 -0.88 -7.99
C TYR A 318 -11.49 -0.01 -6.76
N ASN A 319 -10.48 0.84 -6.79
CA ASN A 319 -10.25 1.80 -5.72
C ASN A 319 -9.80 3.15 -6.25
N LEU A 320 -10.00 4.16 -5.39
CA LEU A 320 -9.59 5.53 -5.61
C LEU A 320 -8.24 5.75 -4.93
N GLU A 321 -7.31 6.41 -5.62
CA GLU A 321 -6.02 6.75 -5.06
C GLU A 321 -5.68 8.23 -5.23
N ALA A 322 -5.24 8.86 -4.15
CA ALA A 322 -4.50 10.13 -4.25
C ALA A 322 -3.08 9.81 -4.71
N THR A 323 -2.90 9.67 -6.04
CA THR A 323 -1.66 9.20 -6.64
C THR A 323 -0.48 10.05 -6.12
N PRO A 324 0.62 9.42 -5.64
CA PRO A 324 1.82 10.16 -5.20
C PRO A 324 2.38 11.08 -6.29
N ALA A 325 2.24 10.67 -7.56
CA ALA A 325 2.45 11.47 -8.75
C ALA A 325 3.85 12.08 -8.90
N GLU A 326 4.89 11.45 -8.34
CA GLU A 326 6.28 11.95 -8.35
C GLU A 326 6.76 12.39 -9.74
N GLY A 327 6.55 11.57 -10.77
CA GLY A 327 6.83 11.94 -12.16
C GLY A 327 5.62 12.54 -12.89
N ALA A 328 4.41 12.14 -12.52
CA ALA A 328 3.18 12.51 -13.23
C ALA A 328 2.81 13.98 -13.02
N ALA A 329 2.98 14.52 -11.81
CA ALA A 329 2.66 15.90 -11.48
C ALA A 329 3.44 16.88 -12.35
N TYR A 330 4.77 16.75 -12.41
CA TYR A 330 5.62 17.57 -13.27
C TYR A 330 5.27 17.40 -14.76
N ARG A 331 5.09 16.15 -15.21
CA ARG A 331 4.75 15.87 -16.61
C ARG A 331 3.41 16.50 -17.01
N PHE A 332 2.40 16.42 -16.15
CA PHE A 332 1.11 17.05 -16.39
C PHE A 332 1.26 18.56 -16.48
N ALA A 333 1.85 19.20 -15.45
CA ALA A 333 2.06 20.64 -15.42
C ALA A 333 2.80 21.17 -16.65
N LYS A 334 3.86 20.46 -17.10
CA LYS A 334 4.62 20.81 -18.30
C LYS A 334 3.75 20.77 -19.57
N ILE A 335 3.07 19.65 -19.83
CA ILE A 335 2.24 19.49 -21.04
C ILE A 335 1.04 20.44 -20.99
N ASP A 336 0.50 20.71 -19.80
CA ASP A 336 -0.53 21.71 -19.57
C ASP A 336 -0.06 23.11 -19.99
N LYS A 337 1.09 23.55 -19.47
CA LYS A 337 1.65 24.87 -19.81
C LYS A 337 2.02 25.01 -21.28
N GLU A 338 2.48 23.94 -21.93
CA GLU A 338 2.77 23.95 -23.37
C GLU A 338 1.50 24.14 -24.24
N ARG A 339 0.35 23.60 -23.81
CA ARG A 339 -0.91 23.71 -24.56
C ARG A 339 -1.77 24.90 -24.16
N TYR A 340 -1.74 25.27 -22.89
CA TYR A 340 -2.59 26.27 -22.28
C TYR A 340 -1.71 27.20 -21.45
N PRO A 341 -1.07 28.23 -22.04
CA PRO A 341 -0.10 29.07 -21.32
C PRO A 341 -0.65 29.70 -20.04
N ASP A 342 -1.95 30.03 -20.02
CA ASP A 342 -2.64 30.72 -18.93
C ASP A 342 -3.20 29.79 -17.84
N ILE A 343 -3.11 28.46 -18.00
CA ILE A 343 -3.59 27.51 -16.98
C ILE A 343 -2.81 27.67 -15.66
N CYS A 344 -3.48 27.59 -14.53
CA CYS A 344 -2.81 27.42 -13.23
C CYS A 344 -2.41 25.93 -13.10
N SER A 345 -1.10 25.62 -13.17
CA SER A 345 -0.54 24.25 -13.21
C SER A 345 0.27 23.90 -11.98
#